data_AF-A0A8H3IUZ1-F1
#
_entry.id   AF-A0A8H3IUZ1-F1
#
_cell.length_a   1.000
_cell.length_b   1.000
_cell.length_c   1.000
_cell.angle_alpha   90.00
_cell.angle_beta   90.00
_cell.angle_gamma   90.00
#
_symmetry.space_group_name_H-M   'P 1'
#
loop_
_entity.id
_entity.type
_entity.pdbx_description
1 polymer ?
#
loop_
_entity_poly.entity_id
_entity_poly.type
_entity_poly.pdbx_seq_one_letter_code
_entity_poly.pdbx_strand_id
1 'polypeptide(L)'
;MAPFPLCYLFSSCDTDIRRTLTPRLLPSESQIKTQWHSPSDILSLLLILGPEVVQRALAQLVGTYYVPIGFSFGWVAYSFNALLAIAGGKVDTRSPQSLLTYEDGQLMPEADCQALVVTAQSGHYRINKAWIIGRLLRDFEKRAAPFASSKASDEWEALRVSVFEWDERREQRKPIRDWVWCSGLAVVVLQIAISAVPLALWSEWATLALVTGGILLASAQAGLPQWKAEKWACPSGGKTISITRGNGHRHVMVLLGSPTALNLEILASGACSKEQSLSGKAAVAILAALWIVLLITVAGLKQGSWFLVAIGTIGMIQNIVVAASPRSSSAFGLHLKHINTIKARKVSKALMITEEVYPGVGASLFPIFNPGGFSVPDNEVEFWRSIRSGS
;
A
#
# COMPACT_ATOMS: atom_id res chain seq x y z
N MET A 1 25.82 91.02 -18.30
CA MET A 1 24.35 91.02 -18.41
C MET A 1 24.01 90.71 -19.84
N ALA A 2 23.32 89.65 -20.25
CA ALA A 2 22.64 88.55 -19.58
C ALA A 2 22.52 87.41 -20.63
N PRO A 3 22.30 86.14 -20.25
CA PRO A 3 21.95 85.09 -21.20
C PRO A 3 20.55 84.49 -20.96
N PHE A 4 20.02 83.88 -22.02
CA PHE A 4 18.84 82.99 -22.11
C PHE A 4 19.21 81.92 -23.17
N PRO A 5 18.47 80.80 -23.34
CA PRO A 5 18.12 79.72 -22.40
C PRO A 5 18.40 78.31 -22.98
N LEU A 6 18.26 77.26 -22.18
CA LEU A 6 17.56 76.02 -22.57
C LEU A 6 17.48 74.98 -21.43
N CYS A 7 16.29 74.38 -21.34
CA CYS A 7 16.01 73.02 -20.91
C CYS A 7 16.10 72.60 -19.41
N TYR A 8 15.03 71.89 -19.05
CA TYR A 8 14.90 70.74 -18.14
C TYR A 8 14.13 70.90 -16.83
N LEU A 9 13.17 69.97 -16.74
CA LEU A 9 12.57 69.33 -15.56
C LEU A 9 11.45 70.10 -14.86
N PHE A 10 10.21 69.86 -15.28
CA PHE A 10 9.13 69.53 -14.35
C PHE A 10 7.96 68.81 -15.06
N SER A 11 7.44 67.80 -14.36
CA SER A 11 6.02 67.45 -14.29
C SER A 11 5.39 66.59 -15.40
N SER A 12 5.26 65.29 -15.14
CA SER A 12 3.93 64.68 -14.96
C SER A 12 4.07 63.24 -14.48
N CYS A 13 3.68 63.04 -13.23
CA CYS A 13 3.37 61.74 -12.64
C CYS A 13 1.92 61.43 -13.01
N ASP A 14 1.69 60.86 -14.19
CA ASP A 14 0.48 60.11 -14.50
C ASP A 14 0.65 59.40 -15.85
N THR A 15 -0.06 58.29 -16.05
CA THR A 15 -0.06 57.42 -17.27
C THR A 15 1.14 56.49 -17.47
N ASP A 16 1.06 55.28 -16.88
CA ASP A 16 1.00 54.03 -17.68
C ASP A 16 0.84 52.72 -16.85
N ILE A 17 0.20 52.77 -15.67
CA ILE A 17 -0.18 51.56 -14.91
C ILE A 17 -1.62 51.13 -15.29
N ARG A 18 -1.90 50.97 -16.58
CA ARG A 18 -3.21 50.50 -17.08
C ARG A 18 -3.14 49.47 -18.21
N ARG A 19 -2.11 48.63 -18.25
CA ARG A 19 -2.13 47.39 -19.05
C ARG A 19 -1.57 46.26 -18.19
N THR A 20 -2.33 45.17 -18.10
CA THR A 20 -2.02 43.89 -17.41
C THR A 20 -2.39 43.72 -15.93
N LEU A 21 -3.57 44.21 -15.54
CA LEU A 21 -4.35 43.57 -14.47
C LEU A 21 -5.72 43.22 -15.05
N THR A 22 -5.77 42.14 -15.84
CA THR A 22 -7.03 41.44 -16.07
C THR A 22 -7.53 40.98 -14.70
N PRO A 23 -8.76 41.32 -14.27
CA PRO A 23 -9.34 40.67 -13.12
C PRO A 23 -9.36 39.18 -13.46
N ARG A 24 -8.89 38.31 -12.54
CA ARG A 24 -9.12 36.87 -12.65
C ARG A 24 -10.64 36.68 -12.71
N LEU A 25 -11.18 36.61 -13.92
CA LEU A 25 -12.59 36.40 -14.18
C LEU A 25 -12.98 35.09 -13.52
N LEU A 26 -13.98 35.14 -12.65
CA LEU A 26 -14.73 33.95 -12.27
C LEU A 26 -15.13 33.24 -13.58
N PRO A 27 -14.96 31.91 -13.68
CA PRO A 27 -15.28 31.19 -14.90
C PRO A 27 -16.72 31.51 -15.29
N SER A 28 -16.91 32.03 -16.50
CA SER A 28 -18.23 32.37 -17.03
C SER A 28 -19.12 31.12 -17.07
N GLU A 29 -20.43 31.27 -16.88
CA GLU A 29 -21.38 30.14 -16.91
C GLU A 29 -21.25 29.32 -18.21
N SER A 30 -20.91 29.96 -19.32
CA SER A 30 -20.63 29.31 -20.60
C SER A 30 -19.37 28.45 -20.57
N GLN A 31 -18.31 28.87 -19.88
CA GLN A 31 -17.10 28.06 -19.69
C GLN A 31 -17.37 26.86 -18.78
N ILE A 32 -18.12 27.06 -17.70
CA ILE A 32 -18.55 25.97 -16.81
C ILE A 32 -19.38 24.96 -17.62
N LYS A 33 -20.41 25.42 -18.34
CA LYS A 33 -21.27 24.57 -19.17
C LYS A 33 -20.48 23.82 -20.25
N THR A 34 -19.48 24.46 -20.85
CA THR A 34 -18.60 23.83 -21.85
C THR A 34 -17.72 22.74 -21.23
N GLN A 35 -17.18 22.99 -20.04
CA GLN A 35 -16.37 22.01 -19.31
C GLN A 35 -17.19 20.79 -18.83
N TRP A 36 -18.45 21.01 -18.45
CA TRP A 36 -19.42 19.94 -18.18
C TRP A 36 -19.95 19.25 -19.44
N HIS A 37 -19.75 19.81 -20.63
CA HIS A 37 -20.12 19.14 -21.88
C HIS A 37 -18.98 18.27 -22.42
N SER A 38 -17.73 18.70 -22.25
CA SER A 38 -16.52 17.95 -22.64
C SER A 38 -15.45 18.04 -21.54
N PRO A 39 -15.33 17.03 -20.68
CA PRO A 39 -14.45 17.06 -19.51
C PRO A 39 -12.97 16.76 -19.84
N SER A 40 -12.42 17.33 -20.92
CA SER A 40 -11.02 17.09 -21.34
C SER A 40 -10.01 17.42 -20.22
N ASP A 41 -10.28 18.46 -19.42
CA ASP A 41 -9.38 18.93 -18.36
C ASP A 41 -9.53 18.17 -17.03
N ILE A 42 -10.63 17.40 -16.84
CA ILE A 42 -10.84 16.58 -15.64
C ILE A 42 -9.89 15.38 -15.63
N LEU A 43 -9.46 14.92 -16.81
CA LEU A 43 -8.48 13.84 -16.96
C LEU A 43 -7.18 14.18 -16.22
N SER A 44 -6.69 15.42 -16.30
CA SER A 44 -5.49 15.87 -15.60
C SER A 44 -5.63 15.78 -14.07
N LEU A 45 -6.81 16.09 -13.52
CA LEU A 45 -7.08 15.96 -12.08
C LEU A 45 -7.16 14.50 -11.63
N LEU A 46 -7.79 13.64 -12.44
CA LEU A 46 -7.90 12.20 -12.19
C LEU A 46 -6.54 11.47 -12.33
N LEU A 47 -5.61 12.02 -13.12
CA LEU A 47 -4.24 11.52 -13.25
C LEU A 47 -3.37 11.84 -12.03
N ILE A 48 -3.59 13.00 -11.39
CA ILE A 48 -2.86 13.42 -10.18
C ILE A 48 -3.28 12.59 -8.97
N LEU A 49 -4.58 12.31 -8.83
CA LEU A 49 -5.14 11.55 -7.72
C LEU A 49 -5.29 10.07 -8.11
N GLY A 50 -4.30 9.23 -7.78
CA GLY A 50 -4.45 7.80 -8.01
C GLY A 50 -3.25 6.87 -7.95
N PRO A 51 -1.98 7.29 -8.14
CA PRO A 51 -0.91 6.31 -8.29
C PRO A 51 -0.71 5.47 -7.02
N GLU A 52 -0.76 6.10 -5.84
CA GLU A 52 -0.69 5.44 -4.54
C GLU A 52 -1.84 4.45 -4.30
N VAL A 53 -3.04 4.80 -4.76
CA VAL A 53 -4.23 3.94 -4.62
C VAL A 53 -4.06 2.70 -5.49
N VAL A 54 -3.62 2.88 -6.75
CA VAL A 54 -3.34 1.78 -7.67
C VAL A 54 -2.23 0.89 -7.13
N GLN A 55 -1.12 1.45 -6.64
CA GLN A 55 -0.01 0.69 -6.07
C GLN A 55 -0.46 -0.17 -4.88
N ARG A 56 -1.23 0.39 -3.94
CA ARG A 56 -1.74 -0.34 -2.77
C ARG A 56 -2.80 -1.39 -3.15
N ALA A 57 -3.62 -1.11 -4.15
CA ALA A 57 -4.58 -2.08 -4.68
C ALA A 57 -3.86 -3.28 -5.32
N LEU A 58 -2.79 -3.01 -6.08
CA LEU A 58 -1.93 -4.03 -6.66
C LEU A 58 -1.23 -4.86 -5.59
N ALA A 59 -0.63 -4.21 -4.59
CA ALA A 59 0.03 -4.90 -3.48
C ALA A 59 -0.88 -5.96 -2.82
N GLN A 60 -2.17 -5.64 -2.72
CA GLN A 60 -3.17 -6.60 -2.25
C GLN A 60 -3.43 -7.75 -3.22
N LEU A 61 -3.77 -7.46 -4.46
CA LEU A 61 -4.29 -8.47 -5.40
C LEU A 61 -3.20 -9.35 -6.03
N VAL A 62 -1.96 -8.86 -6.09
CA VAL A 62 -0.79 -9.59 -6.60
C VAL A 62 -0.66 -10.93 -5.90
N GLY A 63 -0.33 -11.96 -6.70
CA GLY A 63 0.09 -13.26 -6.20
C GLY A 63 -0.60 -14.46 -6.86
N THR A 64 -1.70 -14.22 -7.55
CA THR A 64 -2.33 -15.21 -8.44
C THR A 64 -1.77 -15.10 -9.87
N TYR A 65 -2.14 -16.01 -10.77
CA TYR A 65 -1.73 -15.94 -12.18
C TYR A 65 -2.31 -14.72 -12.89
N TYR A 66 -3.57 -14.38 -12.59
CA TYR A 66 -4.29 -13.25 -13.14
C TYR A 66 -4.76 -12.31 -12.02
N VAL A 67 -4.45 -11.02 -12.15
CA VAL A 67 -4.80 -9.98 -11.19
C VAL A 67 -5.96 -9.16 -11.75
N PRO A 68 -7.20 -9.39 -11.28
CA PRO A 68 -8.36 -8.63 -11.74
C PRO A 68 -8.35 -7.26 -11.08
N ILE A 69 -8.00 -6.24 -11.84
CA ILE A 69 -7.95 -4.86 -11.37
C ILE A 69 -8.60 -3.93 -12.39
N GLY A 70 -9.44 -3.01 -11.91
CA GLY A 70 -10.15 -2.08 -12.77
C GLY A 70 -9.21 -1.08 -13.43
N PHE A 71 -9.49 -0.77 -14.69
CA PHE A 71 -8.84 0.34 -15.39
C PHE A 71 -9.23 1.67 -14.71
N SER A 72 -8.26 2.53 -14.46
CA SER A 72 -8.47 3.87 -13.92
C SER A 72 -7.39 4.81 -14.42
N PHE A 73 -7.61 6.12 -14.39
CA PHE A 73 -6.61 7.07 -14.90
C PHE A 73 -5.32 7.10 -14.07
N GLY A 74 -5.38 6.75 -12.77
CA GLY A 74 -4.20 6.71 -11.90
C GLY A 74 -3.09 5.73 -12.33
N TRP A 75 -3.39 4.79 -13.24
CA TRP A 75 -2.43 3.84 -13.78
C TRP A 75 -1.30 4.48 -14.58
N VAL A 76 -1.59 5.57 -15.29
CA VAL A 76 -0.57 6.30 -16.06
C VAL A 76 0.48 6.83 -15.10
N ALA A 77 0.07 7.63 -14.10
CA ALA A 77 0.99 8.18 -13.11
C ALA A 77 1.74 7.07 -12.36
N TYR A 78 1.05 5.97 -12.02
CA TYR A 78 1.69 4.81 -11.41
C TYR A 78 2.77 4.20 -12.30
N SER A 79 2.54 4.09 -13.62
CA SER A 79 3.53 3.53 -14.55
C SER A 79 4.81 4.37 -14.63
N PHE A 80 4.71 5.70 -14.50
CA PHE A 80 5.87 6.58 -14.40
C PHE A 80 6.61 6.43 -13.07
N ASN A 81 5.90 6.33 -11.95
CA ASN A 81 6.52 6.06 -10.65
C ASN A 81 7.26 4.70 -10.68
N ALA A 82 6.65 3.68 -11.28
CA ALA A 82 7.30 2.38 -11.49
C ALA A 82 8.55 2.50 -12.38
N LEU A 83 8.54 3.35 -13.41
CA LEU A 83 9.72 3.62 -14.24
C LEU A 83 10.82 4.34 -13.45
N LEU A 84 10.46 5.32 -12.61
CA LEU A 84 11.39 6.04 -11.74
C LEU A 84 12.05 5.11 -10.73
N ALA A 85 11.27 4.24 -10.07
CA ALA A 85 11.77 3.23 -9.14
C ALA A 85 12.80 2.28 -9.80
N ILE A 86 12.75 2.11 -11.12
CA ILE A 86 13.69 1.25 -11.87
C ILE A 86 14.89 2.02 -12.41
N ALA A 87 14.67 3.26 -12.83
CA ALA A 87 15.72 4.18 -13.26
C ALA A 87 16.63 4.56 -12.08
N GLY A 88 16.05 4.63 -10.87
CA GLY A 88 16.78 4.67 -9.62
C GLY A 88 17.43 3.34 -9.32
N GLY A 89 18.56 3.09 -9.97
CA GLY A 89 19.44 1.99 -9.58
C GLY A 89 19.78 2.09 -8.09
N LYS A 90 20.03 0.94 -7.45
CA LYS A 90 20.66 0.92 -6.11
C LYS A 90 21.94 1.75 -6.20
N VAL A 91 21.91 2.96 -5.65
CA VAL A 91 23.14 3.70 -5.35
C VAL A 91 23.81 2.91 -4.25
N ASP A 92 25.03 2.46 -4.54
CA ASP A 92 25.86 1.63 -3.68
C ASP A 92 25.93 2.29 -2.29
N THR A 93 25.22 1.73 -1.30
CA THR A 93 25.17 2.23 0.07
C THR A 93 26.50 1.98 0.77
N ARG A 94 27.51 2.80 0.45
CA ARG A 94 28.75 2.96 1.24
C ARG A 94 28.86 4.34 1.91
N SER A 95 27.91 5.24 1.72
CA SER A 95 27.88 6.57 2.37
C SER A 95 26.68 6.69 3.33
N PRO A 96 26.90 6.98 4.64
CA PRO A 96 25.81 7.02 5.64
C PRO A 96 25.06 8.36 5.73
N GLN A 97 25.14 9.26 4.75
CA GLN A 97 24.71 10.64 4.96
C GLN A 97 24.14 11.30 3.70
N SER A 98 22.97 10.85 3.26
CA SER A 98 22.11 11.65 2.38
C SER A 98 20.65 11.50 2.82
N LEU A 99 20.17 12.52 3.53
CA LEU A 99 18.79 12.69 4.01
C LEU A 99 17.88 13.19 2.87
N LEU A 100 17.93 12.53 1.72
CA LEU A 100 16.97 12.68 0.64
C LEU A 100 16.61 11.29 0.16
N THR A 101 15.39 10.90 0.51
CA THR A 101 14.71 9.65 0.26
C THR A 101 14.74 9.32 -1.23
N TYR A 102 15.75 8.58 -1.67
CA TYR A 102 15.76 7.99 -3.00
C TYR A 102 15.22 6.57 -2.88
N GLU A 103 14.06 6.34 -3.51
CA GLU A 103 13.22 5.16 -3.39
C GLU A 103 14.02 3.88 -3.68
N ASP A 104 14.06 2.96 -2.69
CA ASP A 104 14.58 1.62 -2.87
C ASP A 104 13.79 0.99 -4.03
N GLY A 105 14.41 0.80 -5.20
CA GLY A 105 13.76 0.44 -6.47
C GLY A 105 12.84 -0.80 -6.45
N GLN A 106 11.68 -0.65 -5.82
CA GLN A 106 10.69 -1.66 -5.51
C GLN A 106 9.34 -1.20 -6.07
N LEU A 107 8.57 -2.14 -6.60
CA LEU A 107 7.19 -1.86 -7.02
C LEU A 107 6.23 -1.93 -5.83
N MET A 108 6.55 -2.77 -4.84
CA MET A 108 5.82 -2.86 -3.59
C MET A 108 5.90 -1.54 -2.79
N PRO A 109 4.78 -1.06 -2.25
CA PRO A 109 4.78 0.11 -1.38
C PRO A 109 5.48 -0.21 -0.06
N GLU A 110 5.78 0.84 0.72
CA GLU A 110 6.32 0.71 2.07
C GLU A 110 5.36 0.01 3.04
N ALA A 111 5.84 -0.30 4.26
CA ALA A 111 5.04 -0.91 5.32
C ALA A 111 3.70 -0.17 5.57
N ASP A 112 2.57 -0.85 5.42
CA ASP A 112 1.21 -0.27 5.56
C ASP A 112 0.92 0.25 6.98
N CYS A 113 1.50 -0.40 7.99
CA CYS A 113 1.53 0.11 9.36
C CYS A 113 2.85 -0.24 10.03
N GLN A 114 3.23 0.56 11.03
CA GLN A 114 4.37 0.26 11.88
C GLN A 114 4.13 -1.05 12.62
N ALA A 115 5.06 -1.98 12.48
CA ALA A 115 5.05 -3.26 13.16
C ALA A 115 6.47 -3.63 13.56
N LEU A 116 6.59 -4.31 14.69
CA LEU A 116 7.81 -4.92 15.20
C LEU A 116 7.67 -6.43 15.00
N VAL A 117 8.71 -7.03 14.42
CA VAL A 117 8.84 -8.48 14.32
C VAL A 117 9.90 -8.93 15.30
N VAL A 118 9.50 -9.74 16.27
CA VAL A 118 10.29 -10.12 17.44
C VAL A 118 10.52 -11.62 17.40
N THR A 119 11.76 -12.06 17.48
CA THR A 119 12.09 -13.48 17.47
C THR A 119 12.02 -14.05 18.89
N ALA A 120 11.22 -15.11 19.09
CA ALA A 120 10.98 -15.68 20.42
C ALA A 120 12.24 -16.27 21.07
N GLN A 121 13.15 -16.83 20.27
CA GLN A 121 14.37 -17.46 20.78
C GLN A 121 15.43 -16.46 21.28
N SER A 122 15.55 -15.30 20.64
CA SER A 122 16.64 -14.35 20.90
C SER A 122 16.18 -13.04 21.53
N GLY A 123 14.87 -12.73 21.49
CA GLY A 123 14.35 -11.42 21.86
C GLY A 123 14.76 -10.30 20.90
N HIS A 124 15.47 -10.59 19.81
CA HIS A 124 15.83 -9.60 18.81
C HIS A 124 14.57 -9.14 18.07
N TYR A 125 14.41 -7.82 17.91
CA TYR A 125 13.30 -7.25 17.17
C TYR A 125 13.80 -6.44 15.97
N ARG A 126 12.98 -6.40 14.92
CA ARG A 126 13.18 -5.58 13.73
C ARG A 126 11.97 -4.69 13.50
N ILE A 127 12.24 -3.46 13.06
CA ILE A 127 11.21 -2.58 12.54
C ILE A 127 10.82 -3.08 11.16
N ASN A 128 9.53 -3.35 10.97
CA ASN A 128 9.02 -3.89 9.73
C ASN A 128 9.09 -2.87 8.60
N LYS A 129 9.78 -3.24 7.51
CA LYS A 129 9.76 -2.53 6.23
C LYS A 129 8.84 -3.17 5.19
N ALA A 130 8.41 -4.42 5.40
CA ALA A 130 7.60 -5.14 4.42
C ALA A 130 6.12 -4.79 4.51
N TRP A 131 5.52 -4.41 3.38
CA TRP A 131 4.09 -4.10 3.27
C TRP A 131 3.18 -5.22 3.79
N ILE A 132 3.47 -6.47 3.43
CA ILE A 132 2.61 -7.62 3.76
C ILE A 132 2.48 -7.86 5.28
N ILE A 133 3.54 -7.61 6.05
CA ILE A 133 3.53 -7.80 7.51
C ILE A 133 2.67 -6.73 8.18
N GLY A 134 2.81 -5.47 7.75
CA GLY A 134 1.97 -4.38 8.22
C GLY A 134 0.50 -4.62 7.87
N ARG A 135 0.23 -5.06 6.63
CA ARG A 135 -1.12 -5.41 6.18
C ARG A 135 -1.73 -6.54 7.00
N LEU A 136 -0.96 -7.60 7.24
CA LEU A 136 -1.37 -8.76 8.03
C LEU A 136 -1.77 -8.34 9.45
N LEU A 137 -0.93 -7.53 10.12
CA LEU A 137 -1.18 -7.05 11.47
C LEU A 137 -2.43 -6.16 11.54
N ARG A 138 -2.54 -5.16 10.64
CA ARG A 138 -3.70 -4.26 10.65
C ARG A 138 -5.01 -5.00 10.37
N ASP A 139 -5.00 -5.94 9.44
CA ASP A 139 -6.20 -6.70 9.09
C ASP A 139 -6.57 -7.72 10.19
N PHE A 140 -5.57 -8.23 10.92
CA PHE A 140 -5.79 -8.99 12.15
C PHE A 140 -6.44 -8.13 13.25
N GLU A 141 -5.90 -6.95 13.54
CA GLU A 141 -6.46 -6.01 14.54
C GLU A 141 -7.91 -5.65 14.21
N LYS A 142 -8.21 -5.30 12.95
CA LYS A 142 -9.57 -4.98 12.50
C LYS A 142 -10.55 -6.14 12.68
N ARG A 143 -10.10 -7.39 12.46
CA ARG A 143 -10.92 -8.58 12.70
C ARG A 143 -11.05 -8.94 14.18
N ALA A 144 -10.04 -8.64 14.97
CA ALA A 144 -10.05 -8.86 16.42
C ALA A 144 -10.94 -7.84 17.16
N ALA A 145 -11.16 -6.66 16.58
CA ALA A 145 -11.97 -5.57 17.13
C ALA A 145 -13.48 -5.92 17.35
N PRO A 146 -14.23 -6.55 16.42
CA PRO A 146 -15.64 -6.87 16.65
C PRO A 146 -15.88 -7.90 17.78
N PHE A 147 -14.87 -8.68 18.18
CA PHE A 147 -14.97 -9.53 19.37
C PHE A 147 -14.95 -8.76 20.70
N ALA A 148 -14.73 -7.44 20.68
CA ALA A 148 -14.81 -6.58 21.86
C ALA A 148 -16.22 -5.98 22.08
N SER A 149 -17.14 -6.06 21.11
CA SER A 149 -18.49 -5.46 21.21
C SER A 149 -19.65 -6.44 21.14
N SER A 150 -19.38 -7.73 20.90
CA SER A 150 -20.38 -8.79 21.10
C SER A 150 -20.53 -9.06 22.59
N LYS A 151 -21.60 -8.53 23.21
CA LYS A 151 -22.30 -8.75 24.51
C LYS A 151 -21.85 -9.82 25.55
N ALA A 152 -20.76 -10.57 25.37
CA ALA A 152 -20.29 -11.65 26.22
C ALA A 152 -18.90 -11.39 26.86
N SER A 153 -18.21 -10.30 26.54
CA SER A 153 -16.96 -9.93 27.24
C SER A 153 -16.81 -8.41 27.37
N ASP A 154 -17.60 -7.82 28.26
CA ASP A 154 -17.48 -6.41 28.68
C ASP A 154 -16.25 -6.15 29.58
N GLU A 155 -15.34 -7.12 29.68
CA GLU A 155 -14.14 -6.98 30.49
C GLU A 155 -13.00 -6.34 29.71
N TRP A 156 -12.49 -5.23 30.23
CA TRP A 156 -11.31 -4.56 29.71
C TRP A 156 -10.10 -5.51 29.59
N GLU A 157 -9.66 -5.76 28.35
CA GLU A 157 -8.45 -6.51 28.03
C GLU A 157 -7.28 -5.55 27.76
N ALA A 158 -6.18 -5.68 28.52
CA ALA A 158 -4.99 -4.86 28.32
C ALA A 158 -4.08 -5.42 27.23
N LEU A 159 -3.94 -6.75 27.16
CA LEU A 159 -3.16 -7.43 26.13
C LEU A 159 -3.88 -8.71 25.69
N ARG A 160 -3.94 -8.89 24.36
CA ARG A 160 -4.44 -10.09 23.68
C ARG A 160 -3.32 -10.66 22.81
N VAL A 161 -2.85 -11.83 23.19
CA VAL A 161 -1.85 -12.60 22.46
C VAL A 161 -2.56 -13.71 21.71
N SER A 162 -2.65 -13.62 20.39
CA SER A 162 -3.25 -14.65 19.54
C SER A 162 -2.15 -15.45 18.85
N VAL A 163 -2.20 -16.76 19.03
CA VAL A 163 -1.19 -17.71 18.55
C VAL A 163 -1.71 -18.46 17.33
N PHE A 164 -0.86 -18.49 16.31
CA PHE A 164 -1.14 -19.09 15.02
C PHE A 164 -0.07 -20.11 14.65
N GLU A 165 -0.51 -21.16 13.97
CA GLU A 165 0.32 -22.18 13.36
C GLU A 165 0.18 -22.13 11.83
N TRP A 166 1.21 -22.58 11.13
CA TRP A 166 1.21 -22.65 9.68
C TRP A 166 0.43 -23.89 9.22
N ASP A 167 -0.49 -23.70 8.28
CA ASP A 167 -1.21 -24.81 7.69
C ASP A 167 -0.29 -25.56 6.70
N GLU A 168 0.27 -26.68 7.15
CA GLU A 168 1.20 -27.50 6.36
C GLU A 168 0.52 -28.19 5.16
N ARG A 169 -0.81 -28.27 5.15
CA ARG A 169 -1.57 -28.86 4.04
C ARG A 169 -1.63 -27.95 2.82
N ARG A 170 -1.32 -26.66 2.98
CA ARG A 170 -1.44 -25.65 1.93
C ARG A 170 -0.08 -25.07 1.60
N GLU A 171 0.19 -24.95 0.31
CA GLU A 171 1.39 -24.29 -0.17
C GLU A 171 1.38 -22.80 0.17
N GLN A 172 2.43 -22.33 0.85
CA GLN A 172 2.60 -20.92 1.14
C GLN A 172 2.90 -20.11 -0.15
N ARG A 173 2.68 -18.79 -0.11
CA ARG A 173 2.85 -17.85 -1.24
C ARG A 173 1.79 -18.01 -2.35
N LYS A 174 0.71 -18.75 -2.11
CA LYS A 174 -0.42 -18.89 -3.01
C LYS A 174 -1.69 -18.26 -2.42
N PRO A 175 -2.05 -17.02 -2.80
CA PRO A 175 -3.28 -16.39 -2.34
C PRO A 175 -4.55 -17.17 -2.70
N ILE A 176 -5.49 -17.23 -1.74
CA ILE A 176 -6.86 -17.69 -2.01
C ILE A 176 -7.67 -16.53 -2.60
N ARG A 177 -8.53 -16.87 -3.58
CA ARG A 177 -9.49 -15.92 -4.16
C ARG A 177 -10.58 -15.61 -3.15
N ASP A 178 -10.75 -14.34 -2.83
CA ASP A 178 -11.77 -13.84 -1.93
C ASP A 178 -12.69 -12.84 -2.65
N TRP A 179 -13.63 -12.26 -1.91
CA TRP A 179 -14.56 -11.28 -2.47
C TRP A 179 -13.84 -10.06 -3.07
N VAL A 180 -12.69 -9.65 -2.51
CA VAL A 180 -11.89 -8.53 -3.02
C VAL A 180 -11.37 -8.86 -4.42
N TRP A 181 -10.87 -10.09 -4.62
CA TRP A 181 -10.48 -10.57 -5.95
C TRP A 181 -11.70 -10.63 -6.90
N CYS A 182 -12.84 -11.16 -6.46
CA CYS A 182 -14.05 -11.21 -7.29
C CYS A 182 -14.58 -9.81 -7.66
N SER A 183 -14.44 -8.82 -6.78
CA SER A 183 -14.87 -7.44 -7.04
C SER A 183 -14.12 -6.82 -8.23
N GLY A 184 -12.83 -7.13 -8.36
CA GLY A 184 -12.04 -6.68 -9.50
C GLY A 184 -12.52 -7.28 -10.81
N LEU A 185 -12.88 -8.58 -10.80
CA LEU A 185 -13.38 -9.25 -11.99
C LEU A 185 -14.74 -8.69 -12.41
N ALA A 186 -15.63 -8.47 -11.43
CA ALA A 186 -16.93 -7.86 -11.67
C ALA A 186 -16.80 -6.45 -12.28
N VAL A 187 -15.86 -5.64 -11.79
CA VAL A 187 -15.61 -4.30 -12.33
C VAL A 187 -14.99 -4.34 -13.72
N VAL A 188 -14.05 -5.25 -14.01
CA VAL A 188 -13.52 -5.43 -15.37
C VAL A 188 -14.64 -5.76 -16.37
N VAL A 189 -15.53 -6.69 -16.01
CA VAL A 189 -16.69 -7.05 -16.85
C VAL A 189 -17.63 -5.85 -17.03
N LEU A 190 -17.90 -5.12 -15.94
CA LEU A 190 -18.74 -3.92 -15.99
C LEU A 190 -18.13 -2.82 -16.89
N GLN A 191 -16.82 -2.60 -16.81
CA GLN A 191 -16.12 -1.60 -17.63
C GLN A 191 -16.20 -1.96 -19.12
N ILE A 192 -16.00 -3.24 -19.46
CA ILE A 192 -16.18 -3.72 -20.84
C ILE A 192 -17.62 -3.50 -21.29
N ALA A 193 -18.61 -3.86 -20.46
CA ALA A 193 -20.03 -3.70 -20.78
C ALA A 193 -20.42 -2.23 -21.02
N ILE A 194 -19.99 -1.31 -20.16
CA ILE A 194 -20.24 0.13 -20.34
C ILE A 194 -19.53 0.64 -21.61
N SER A 195 -18.30 0.17 -21.88
CA SER A 195 -17.55 0.58 -23.07
C SER A 195 -18.12 0.07 -24.39
N ALA A 196 -18.98 -0.95 -24.36
CA ALA A 196 -19.69 -1.47 -25.53
C ALA A 196 -20.96 -0.67 -25.87
N VAL A 197 -21.46 0.19 -24.97
CA VAL A 197 -22.66 1.02 -25.23
C VAL A 197 -22.44 2.00 -26.38
N PRO A 198 -21.35 2.79 -26.42
CA PRO A 198 -21.11 3.71 -27.54
C PRO A 198 -20.98 2.99 -28.87
N LEU A 199 -20.45 1.78 -28.82
CA LEU A 199 -20.35 0.92 -29.98
C LEU A 199 -21.74 0.51 -30.49
N ALA A 200 -22.61 0.03 -29.62
CA ALA A 200 -23.93 -0.44 -30.02
C ALA A 200 -24.85 0.69 -30.51
N LEU A 201 -24.73 1.89 -29.95
CA LEU A 201 -25.63 3.02 -30.25
C LEU A 201 -25.13 3.90 -31.40
N TRP A 202 -23.82 4.17 -31.47
CA TRP A 202 -23.24 5.13 -32.41
C TRP A 202 -22.19 4.53 -33.34
N SER A 203 -21.98 3.21 -33.31
CA SER A 203 -20.93 2.52 -34.07
C SER A 203 -19.52 3.08 -33.79
N GLU A 204 -19.30 3.61 -32.58
CA GLU A 204 -18.04 4.17 -32.12
C GLU A 204 -17.20 3.11 -31.39
N TRP A 205 -16.16 2.60 -32.04
CA TRP A 205 -15.28 1.54 -31.50
C TRP A 205 -14.20 2.07 -30.55
N ALA A 206 -13.93 3.38 -30.56
CA ALA A 206 -12.78 3.98 -29.90
C ALA A 206 -12.81 3.80 -28.37
N THR A 207 -13.97 4.00 -27.73
CA THR A 207 -14.14 3.82 -26.28
C THR A 207 -13.87 2.36 -25.86
N LEU A 208 -14.41 1.39 -26.59
CA LEU A 208 -14.18 -0.03 -26.32
C LEU A 208 -12.70 -0.41 -26.48
N ALA A 209 -12.06 0.07 -27.55
CA ALA A 209 -10.65 -0.20 -27.82
C ALA A 209 -9.74 0.37 -26.71
N LEU A 210 -10.00 1.60 -26.25
CA LEU A 210 -9.25 2.23 -25.17
C LEU A 210 -9.41 1.51 -23.83
N VAL A 211 -10.64 1.17 -23.46
CA VAL A 211 -10.91 0.50 -22.18
C VAL A 211 -10.32 -0.90 -22.18
N THR A 212 -10.48 -1.63 -23.27
CA THR A 212 -9.86 -2.96 -23.43
C THR A 212 -8.33 -2.86 -23.39
N GLY A 213 -7.74 -1.90 -24.12
CA GLY A 213 -6.30 -1.65 -24.09
C GLY A 213 -5.80 -1.29 -22.69
N GLY A 214 -6.52 -0.43 -21.97
CA GLY A 214 -6.23 -0.06 -20.60
C GLY A 214 -6.30 -1.23 -19.62
N ILE A 215 -7.30 -2.11 -19.74
CA ILE A 215 -7.42 -3.33 -18.92
C ILE A 215 -6.27 -4.30 -19.22
N LEU A 216 -5.90 -4.46 -20.49
CA LEU A 216 -4.77 -5.31 -20.89
C LEU A 216 -3.44 -4.78 -20.34
N LEU A 217 -3.20 -3.46 -20.45
CA LEU A 217 -2.02 -2.81 -19.89
C LEU A 217 -1.96 -2.92 -18.36
N ALA A 218 -3.09 -2.69 -17.68
CA ALA A 218 -3.20 -2.86 -16.23
C ALA A 218 -2.91 -4.31 -15.82
N SER A 219 -3.45 -5.29 -16.55
CA SER A 219 -3.23 -6.71 -16.29
C SER A 219 -1.76 -7.10 -16.53
N ALA A 220 -1.13 -6.57 -17.58
CA ALA A 220 0.28 -6.82 -17.89
C ALA A 220 1.21 -6.24 -16.81
N GLN A 221 0.95 -5.00 -16.37
CA GLN A 221 1.71 -4.34 -15.29
C GLN A 221 1.53 -5.07 -13.95
N ALA A 222 0.31 -5.53 -13.64
CA ALA A 222 0.02 -6.32 -12.44
C ALA A 222 0.65 -7.73 -12.49
N GLY A 223 0.82 -8.27 -13.69
CA GLY A 223 1.40 -9.58 -13.96
C GLY A 223 2.93 -9.63 -13.89
N LEU A 224 3.61 -8.49 -13.69
CA LEU A 224 5.07 -8.45 -13.60
C LEU A 224 5.57 -9.36 -12.47
N PRO A 225 6.55 -10.24 -12.74
CA PRO A 225 7.03 -11.21 -11.75
C PRO A 225 7.69 -10.55 -10.52
N GLN A 226 8.17 -9.31 -10.68
CA GLN A 226 8.77 -8.51 -9.62
C GLN A 226 7.84 -8.31 -8.42
N TRP A 227 6.55 -8.07 -8.68
CA TRP A 227 5.56 -7.93 -7.62
C TRP A 227 5.48 -9.16 -6.70
N LYS A 228 5.55 -10.37 -7.27
CA LYS A 228 5.56 -11.61 -6.48
C LYS A 228 6.90 -11.81 -5.77
N ALA A 229 8.00 -11.48 -6.43
CA ALA A 229 9.33 -11.59 -5.86
C ALA A 229 9.51 -10.71 -4.62
N GLU A 230 9.00 -9.47 -4.66
CA GLU A 230 9.07 -8.52 -3.54
C GLU A 230 8.08 -8.86 -2.42
N LYS A 231 6.83 -9.23 -2.77
CA LYS A 231 5.79 -9.57 -1.79
C LYS A 231 6.20 -10.69 -0.84
N TRP A 232 6.94 -11.68 -1.33
CA TRP A 232 7.43 -12.82 -0.54
C TRP A 232 8.94 -12.96 -0.60
N ALA A 233 9.65 -11.83 -0.50
CA ALA A 233 11.11 -11.73 -0.44
C ALA A 233 11.68 -12.34 0.86
N CYS A 234 11.52 -13.65 1.05
CA CYS A 234 12.05 -14.38 2.20
C CYS A 234 12.28 -15.86 1.87
N PRO A 235 13.23 -16.52 2.55
CA PRO A 235 13.37 -17.98 2.51
C PRO A 235 12.28 -18.67 3.35
N SER A 236 12.09 -19.96 3.11
CA SER A 236 11.31 -20.85 3.98
C SER A 236 12.13 -21.29 5.21
N GLY A 237 11.48 -21.82 6.24
CA GLY A 237 12.10 -22.21 7.51
C GLY A 237 12.08 -21.10 8.56
N GLY A 238 10.90 -20.50 8.78
CA GLY A 238 10.70 -19.43 9.76
C GLY A 238 10.78 -19.91 11.22
N LYS A 239 11.43 -19.12 12.06
CA LYS A 239 11.43 -19.27 13.53
C LYS A 239 10.09 -18.81 14.14
N THR A 240 9.86 -19.14 15.40
CA THR A 240 8.74 -18.57 16.17
C THR A 240 8.96 -17.07 16.34
N ILE A 241 7.98 -16.28 15.91
CA ILE A 241 8.04 -14.83 15.91
C ILE A 241 6.75 -14.22 16.43
N SER A 242 6.87 -13.04 17.02
CA SER A 242 5.76 -12.22 17.48
C SER A 242 5.70 -10.93 16.67
N ILE A 243 4.52 -10.61 16.16
CA ILE A 243 4.25 -9.38 15.41
C ILE A 243 3.35 -8.50 16.29
N THR A 244 3.82 -7.28 16.57
CA THR A 244 3.10 -6.30 17.40
C THR A 244 3.43 -4.90 16.94
N ARG A 245 2.58 -3.91 17.26
CA ARG A 245 2.92 -2.50 17.06
C ARG A 245 3.78 -1.92 18.20
N GLY A 246 3.98 -2.68 19.27
CA GLY A 246 4.72 -2.26 20.46
C GLY A 246 3.82 -1.75 21.59
N ASN A 247 4.44 -1.03 22.54
CA ASN A 247 3.72 -0.51 23.71
C ASN A 247 2.59 0.45 23.31
N GLY A 248 1.50 0.45 24.07
CA GLY A 248 0.27 1.20 23.77
C GLY A 248 -0.73 0.47 22.86
N HIS A 249 -0.34 -0.68 22.29
CA HIS A 249 -1.22 -1.51 21.49
C HIS A 249 -1.60 -2.82 22.20
N ARG A 250 -2.82 -3.29 21.95
CA ARG A 250 -3.40 -4.43 22.68
C ARG A 250 -3.23 -5.78 22.00
N HIS A 251 -2.78 -5.81 20.75
CA HIS A 251 -2.78 -7.00 19.91
C HIS A 251 -1.36 -7.48 19.64
N VAL A 252 -1.11 -8.75 19.95
CA VAL A 252 0.11 -9.45 19.58
C VAL A 252 -0.27 -10.69 18.79
N MET A 253 0.33 -10.85 17.62
CA MET A 253 0.16 -12.02 16.76
C MET A 253 1.43 -12.87 16.85
N VAL A 254 1.33 -14.05 17.46
CA VAL A 254 2.44 -14.99 17.58
C VAL A 254 2.30 -16.04 16.48
N LEU A 255 3.36 -16.26 15.71
CA LEU A 255 3.44 -17.28 14.68
C LEU A 255 4.45 -18.33 15.14
N LEU A 256 3.98 -19.56 15.31
CA LEU A 256 4.85 -20.69 15.67
C LEU A 256 5.77 -21.04 14.49
N GLY A 257 7.03 -21.37 14.79
CA GLY A 257 7.98 -21.83 13.77
C GLY A 257 7.59 -23.21 13.22
N SER A 258 7.71 -23.39 11.91
CA SER A 258 7.54 -24.67 11.21
C SER A 258 8.52 -24.72 10.04
N PRO A 259 8.97 -25.90 9.58
CA PRO A 259 9.77 -26.01 8.35
C PRO A 259 9.09 -25.39 7.13
N THR A 260 7.74 -25.37 7.10
CA THR A 260 6.95 -24.76 6.03
C THR A 260 6.75 -23.25 6.19
N ALA A 261 7.13 -22.68 7.35
CA ALA A 261 6.94 -21.28 7.68
C ALA A 261 7.81 -20.38 6.80
N LEU A 262 7.31 -19.18 6.48
CA LEU A 262 8.12 -18.14 5.85
C LEU A 262 8.92 -17.38 6.90
N ASN A 263 10.18 -17.09 6.62
CA ASN A 263 11.02 -16.32 7.52
C ASN A 263 10.66 -14.83 7.47
N LEU A 264 9.67 -14.43 8.27
CA LEU A 264 9.20 -13.04 8.29
C LEU A 264 10.18 -12.09 8.97
N GLU A 265 11.15 -12.58 9.76
CA GLU A 265 12.21 -11.74 10.32
C GLU A 265 13.07 -11.15 9.18
N ILE A 266 13.46 -12.00 8.23
CA ILE A 266 14.21 -11.56 7.03
C ILE A 266 13.34 -10.66 6.16
N LEU A 267 12.06 -11.02 5.96
CA LEU A 267 11.12 -10.21 5.21
C LEU A 267 10.98 -8.79 5.80
N ALA A 268 10.85 -8.69 7.13
CA ALA A 268 10.74 -7.42 7.84
C ALA A 268 11.96 -6.51 7.68
N SER A 269 13.15 -7.08 7.49
CA SER A 269 14.38 -6.31 7.32
C SER A 269 14.52 -5.65 5.94
N GLY A 270 13.77 -6.13 4.93
CA GLY A 270 13.91 -5.70 3.53
C GLY A 270 15.18 -6.22 2.83
N ALA A 271 15.98 -7.06 3.50
CA ALA A 271 17.29 -7.50 3.03
C ALA A 271 17.23 -8.40 1.77
N CYS A 272 16.11 -9.09 1.52
CA CYS A 272 15.95 -10.00 0.39
C CYS A 272 15.33 -9.36 -0.86
N SER A 273 15.59 -8.07 -1.10
CA SER A 273 15.18 -7.40 -2.33
C SER A 273 15.99 -7.94 -3.51
N LYS A 274 15.39 -8.86 -4.29
CA LYS A 274 16.02 -9.47 -5.47
C LYS A 274 16.29 -8.39 -6.51
N GLU A 275 17.52 -8.29 -6.99
CA GLU A 275 17.86 -7.37 -8.07
C GLU A 275 17.00 -7.67 -9.31
N GLN A 276 16.46 -6.60 -9.88
CA GLN A 276 15.61 -6.70 -11.05
C GLN A 276 16.43 -7.18 -12.24
N SER A 277 15.93 -8.20 -12.92
CA SER A 277 16.49 -8.63 -14.21
C SER A 277 16.37 -7.51 -15.24
N LEU A 278 17.33 -7.41 -16.15
CA LEU A 278 17.33 -6.44 -17.25
C LEU A 278 16.02 -6.52 -18.08
N SER A 279 15.46 -7.73 -18.22
CA SER A 279 14.17 -7.95 -18.87
C SER A 279 12.99 -7.33 -18.11
N GLY A 280 13.02 -7.36 -16.78
CA GLY A 280 12.01 -6.71 -15.93
C GLY A 280 12.05 -5.19 -16.08
N LYS A 281 13.25 -4.61 -16.12
CA LYS A 281 13.44 -3.18 -16.37
C LYS A 281 12.91 -2.75 -17.73
N ALA A 282 13.26 -3.52 -18.77
CA ALA A 282 12.76 -3.28 -20.12
C ALA A 282 11.23 -3.41 -20.19
N ALA A 283 10.63 -4.41 -19.53
CA ALA A 283 9.19 -4.60 -19.50
C ALA A 283 8.45 -3.40 -18.90
N VAL A 284 8.93 -2.85 -17.78
CA VAL A 284 8.32 -1.67 -17.16
C VAL A 284 8.50 -0.42 -18.01
N ALA A 285 9.65 -0.24 -18.65
CA ALA A 285 9.87 0.87 -19.59
C ALA A 285 8.92 0.79 -20.80
N ILE A 286 8.74 -0.39 -21.37
CA ILE A 286 7.79 -0.63 -22.48
C ILE A 286 6.36 -0.33 -22.02
N LEU A 287 5.96 -0.81 -20.83
CA LEU A 287 4.62 -0.57 -20.31
C LEU A 287 4.38 0.93 -20.08
N ALA A 288 5.33 1.67 -19.51
CA ALA A 288 5.24 3.13 -19.35
C ALA A 288 5.07 3.84 -20.71
N ALA A 289 5.82 3.43 -21.73
CA ALA A 289 5.66 3.97 -23.08
C ALA A 289 4.27 3.67 -23.68
N LEU A 290 3.74 2.46 -23.48
CA LEU A 290 2.40 2.09 -23.94
C LEU A 290 1.30 2.88 -23.20
N TRP A 291 1.49 3.19 -21.92
CA TRP A 291 0.59 4.06 -21.17
C TRP A 291 0.56 5.49 -21.74
N ILE A 292 1.71 6.02 -22.19
CA ILE A 292 1.78 7.32 -22.88
C ILE A 292 0.99 7.27 -24.20
N VAL A 293 1.19 6.23 -25.01
CA VAL A 293 0.46 6.05 -26.27
C VAL A 293 -1.04 6.01 -26.02
N LEU A 294 -1.49 5.28 -25.00
CA LEU A 294 -2.90 5.24 -24.60
C LEU A 294 -3.40 6.65 -24.23
N LEU A 295 -2.63 7.42 -23.47
CA LEU A 295 -2.99 8.78 -23.03
C LEU A 295 -3.10 9.75 -24.21
N ILE A 296 -2.15 9.71 -25.15
CA ILE A 296 -2.21 10.50 -26.39
C ILE A 296 -3.47 10.14 -27.18
N THR A 297 -3.81 8.86 -27.25
CA THR A 297 -5.03 8.39 -27.93
C THR A 297 -6.29 8.91 -27.24
N VAL A 298 -6.33 8.90 -25.91
CA VAL A 298 -7.44 9.47 -25.11
C VAL A 298 -7.57 10.98 -25.36
N ALA A 299 -6.46 11.72 -25.43
CA ALA A 299 -6.48 13.16 -25.70
C ALA A 299 -7.03 13.51 -27.09
N GLY A 300 -6.96 12.59 -28.05
CA GLY A 300 -7.51 12.76 -29.39
C GLY A 300 -9.03 12.56 -29.49
N LEU A 301 -9.70 12.07 -28.44
CA LEU A 301 -11.15 11.81 -28.47
C LEU A 301 -11.97 13.08 -28.23
N LYS A 302 -12.84 13.37 -29.21
CA LYS A 302 -13.80 14.49 -29.15
C LYS A 302 -15.21 14.05 -28.76
N GLN A 303 -15.52 12.76 -28.86
CA GLN A 303 -16.84 12.16 -28.61
C GLN A 303 -16.69 11.03 -27.58
N GLY A 304 -17.74 10.79 -26.79
CA GLY A 304 -17.76 9.69 -25.82
C GLY A 304 -16.92 9.86 -24.55
N SER A 305 -16.30 11.03 -24.31
CA SER A 305 -15.42 11.28 -23.15
C SER A 305 -16.07 11.01 -21.80
N TRP A 306 -17.39 11.21 -21.69
CA TRP A 306 -18.16 10.93 -20.47
C TRP A 306 -18.19 9.44 -20.10
N PHE A 307 -18.19 8.53 -21.08
CA PHE A 307 -18.09 7.09 -20.82
C PHE A 307 -16.72 6.75 -20.23
N LEU A 308 -15.64 7.35 -20.76
CA LEU A 308 -14.29 7.15 -20.24
C LEU A 308 -14.15 7.69 -18.82
N VAL A 309 -14.71 8.87 -18.53
CA VAL A 309 -14.75 9.42 -17.16
C VAL A 309 -15.49 8.47 -16.23
N ALA A 310 -16.71 8.04 -16.59
CA ALA A 310 -17.49 7.12 -15.76
C ALA A 310 -16.75 5.79 -15.49
N ILE A 311 -16.18 5.17 -16.54
CA ILE A 311 -15.42 3.92 -16.44
C ILE A 311 -14.20 4.10 -15.54
N GLY A 312 -13.43 5.19 -15.73
CA GLY A 312 -12.25 5.49 -14.93
C GLY A 312 -12.59 5.75 -13.46
N THR A 313 -13.70 6.44 -13.18
CA THR A 313 -14.19 6.68 -11.82
C THR A 313 -14.62 5.37 -11.15
N ILE A 314 -15.38 4.51 -11.84
CA ILE A 314 -15.78 3.19 -11.32
C ILE A 314 -14.53 2.36 -10.96
N GLY A 315 -13.52 2.35 -11.84
CA GLY A 315 -12.25 1.67 -11.58
C GLY A 315 -11.49 2.26 -10.39
N MET A 316 -11.47 3.58 -10.25
CA MET A 316 -10.83 4.24 -9.09
C MET A 316 -11.53 3.88 -7.78
N ILE A 317 -12.87 3.90 -7.74
CA ILE A 317 -13.65 3.49 -6.57
C ILE A 317 -13.31 2.03 -6.20
N GLN A 318 -13.24 1.14 -7.19
CA GLN A 318 -12.86 -0.25 -6.96
C GLN A 318 -11.44 -0.36 -6.40
N ASN A 319 -10.47 0.37 -6.95
CA ASN A 319 -9.09 0.39 -6.45
C ASN A 319 -9.03 0.89 -5.00
N ILE A 320 -9.82 1.91 -4.62
CA ILE A 320 -9.93 2.39 -3.24
C ILE A 320 -10.51 1.29 -2.34
N VAL A 321 -11.60 0.65 -2.76
CA VAL A 321 -12.24 -0.43 -2.00
C VAL A 321 -11.26 -1.58 -1.78
N VAL A 322 -10.54 -2.01 -2.83
CA VAL A 322 -9.47 -3.00 -2.70
C VAL A 322 -8.44 -2.50 -1.70
N ALA A 323 -7.81 -1.34 -1.95
CA ALA A 323 -6.76 -0.77 -1.11
C ALA A 323 -7.14 -0.64 0.38
N ALA A 324 -8.42 -0.39 0.70
CA ALA A 324 -8.91 -0.22 2.06
C ALA A 324 -9.38 -1.52 2.75
N SER A 325 -9.79 -2.53 1.97
CA SER A 325 -10.49 -3.70 2.50
C SER A 325 -9.58 -4.63 3.32
N PRO A 326 -10.02 -5.08 4.52
CA PRO A 326 -9.28 -6.06 5.29
C PRO A 326 -9.42 -7.46 4.66
N ARG A 327 -8.30 -8.20 4.53
CA ARG A 327 -8.27 -9.55 3.92
C ARG A 327 -7.66 -10.58 4.85
N SER A 328 -8.11 -11.83 4.73
CA SER A 328 -7.62 -12.93 5.57
C SER A 328 -6.14 -13.19 5.30
N SER A 329 -5.42 -13.75 6.27
CA SER A 329 -4.02 -14.17 6.09
C SER A 329 -3.86 -15.09 4.86
N SER A 330 -4.80 -16.00 4.68
CA SER A 330 -4.83 -16.92 3.53
C SER A 330 -5.01 -16.22 2.18
N ALA A 331 -5.69 -15.07 2.15
CA ALA A 331 -5.84 -14.26 0.93
C ALA A 331 -4.53 -13.51 0.56
N PHE A 332 -3.56 -13.42 1.48
CA PHE A 332 -2.20 -12.95 1.18
C PHE A 332 -1.23 -14.09 0.80
N GLY A 333 -1.70 -15.34 0.80
CA GLY A 333 -0.85 -16.52 0.62
C GLY A 333 -0.08 -16.91 1.88
N LEU A 334 -0.54 -16.45 3.05
CA LEU A 334 -0.04 -16.88 4.37
C LEU A 334 -1.11 -17.75 5.01
N HIS A 335 -1.00 -19.07 4.85
CA HIS A 335 -2.00 -19.99 5.40
C HIS A 335 -1.72 -20.23 6.88
N LEU A 336 -2.42 -19.47 7.71
CA LEU A 336 -2.31 -19.50 9.16
C LEU A 336 -3.59 -20.03 9.79
N LYS A 337 -3.46 -20.94 10.75
CA LYS A 337 -4.53 -21.48 11.57
C LYS A 337 -4.43 -20.91 12.96
N HIS A 338 -5.50 -20.30 13.44
CA HIS A 338 -5.57 -19.80 14.82
C HIS A 338 -5.72 -20.98 15.79
N ILE A 339 -4.83 -21.07 16.79
CA ILE A 339 -4.86 -22.12 17.81
C ILE A 339 -5.46 -21.57 19.11
N ASN A 340 -4.82 -20.53 19.65
CA ASN A 340 -5.08 -20.09 21.01
C ASN A 340 -5.09 -18.57 21.08
N THR A 341 -5.89 -18.01 21.99
CA THR A 341 -5.88 -16.59 22.33
C THR A 341 -5.79 -16.43 23.83
N ILE A 342 -4.69 -15.84 24.29
CA ILE A 342 -4.42 -15.52 25.68
C ILE A 342 -4.81 -14.06 25.90
N LYS A 343 -5.63 -13.80 26.92
CA LYS A 343 -6.15 -12.47 27.26
C LYS A 343 -5.92 -12.19 28.73
N ALA A 344 -5.50 -10.97 29.07
CA ALA A 344 -5.47 -10.54 30.46
C ALA A 344 -5.76 -9.04 30.61
N ARG A 345 -6.22 -8.68 31.82
CA ARG A 345 -6.43 -7.28 32.24
C ARG A 345 -5.15 -6.51 32.53
N LYS A 346 -4.03 -7.22 32.74
CA LYS A 346 -2.69 -6.65 32.95
C LYS A 346 -1.75 -7.23 31.89
N VAL A 347 -0.94 -6.36 31.30
CA VAL A 347 0.05 -6.71 30.27
C VAL A 347 1.03 -7.76 30.80
N SER A 348 1.59 -7.54 31.98
CA SER A 348 2.55 -8.47 32.59
C SER A 348 1.97 -9.87 32.81
N LYS A 349 0.75 -9.96 33.36
CA LYS A 349 0.04 -11.24 33.52
C LYS A 349 -0.18 -11.98 32.20
N ALA A 350 -0.55 -11.27 31.13
CA ALA A 350 -0.69 -11.89 29.80
C ALA A 350 0.65 -12.43 29.29
N LEU A 351 1.76 -11.71 29.51
CA LEU A 351 3.10 -12.15 29.11
C LEU A 351 3.58 -13.35 29.92
N MET A 352 3.31 -13.41 31.23
CA MET A 352 3.64 -14.56 32.08
C MET A 352 2.88 -15.81 31.63
N ILE A 353 1.56 -15.71 31.42
CA ILE A 353 0.76 -16.84 30.91
C ILE A 353 1.26 -17.27 29.52
N THR A 354 1.66 -16.31 28.69
CA THR A 354 2.22 -16.62 27.37
C THR A 354 3.54 -17.36 27.49
N GLU A 355 4.40 -17.03 28.45
CA GLU A 355 5.67 -17.72 28.70
C GLU A 355 5.46 -19.14 29.24
N GLU A 356 4.50 -19.34 30.14
CA GLU A 356 4.14 -20.66 30.68
C GLU A 356 3.64 -21.62 29.59
N VAL A 357 2.84 -21.11 28.64
CA VAL A 357 2.28 -21.91 27.54
C VAL A 357 3.25 -22.04 26.36
N TYR A 358 3.99 -20.97 26.05
CA TYR A 358 4.91 -20.88 24.92
C TYR A 358 6.25 -20.27 25.38
N PRO A 359 7.21 -21.12 25.80
CA PRO A 359 8.50 -20.67 26.30
C PRO A 359 9.26 -19.78 25.30
N GLY A 360 9.86 -18.70 25.79
CA GLY A 360 10.59 -17.67 25.04
C GLY A 360 9.72 -16.56 24.45
N VAL A 361 8.41 -16.78 24.27
CA VAL A 361 7.52 -15.77 23.66
C VAL A 361 7.22 -14.62 24.63
N GLY A 362 6.92 -14.91 25.89
CA GLY A 362 6.64 -13.89 26.89
C GLY A 362 7.90 -13.09 27.23
N ALA A 363 9.03 -13.77 27.41
CA ALA A 363 10.32 -13.17 27.73
C ALA A 363 10.81 -12.22 26.63
N SER A 364 10.65 -12.59 25.35
CA SER A 364 11.03 -11.74 24.21
C SER A 364 10.15 -10.50 24.05
N LEU A 365 8.88 -10.56 24.48
CA LEU A 365 7.94 -9.43 24.39
C LEU A 365 8.01 -8.48 25.59
N PHE A 366 8.46 -8.96 26.74
CA PHE A 366 8.59 -8.17 27.97
C PHE A 366 9.31 -6.82 27.79
N PRO A 367 10.53 -6.74 27.20
CA PRO A 367 11.21 -5.45 27.03
C PRO A 367 10.50 -4.48 26.07
N ILE A 368 9.64 -4.99 25.18
CA ILE A 368 8.93 -4.18 24.18
C ILE A 368 7.72 -3.48 24.80
N PHE A 369 7.01 -4.17 25.70
CA PHE A 369 5.87 -3.62 26.41
C PHE A 369 6.23 -2.87 27.69
N ASN A 370 7.44 -3.07 28.20
CA ASN A 370 7.97 -2.34 29.35
C ASN A 370 9.30 -1.64 29.03
N PRO A 371 9.28 -0.62 28.14
CA PRO A 371 10.46 0.16 27.78
C PRO A 371 10.84 1.05 28.97
N GLY A 372 11.69 0.53 29.86
CA GLY A 372 12.12 1.23 31.07
C GLY A 372 12.21 0.36 32.30
N GLY A 373 11.70 -0.87 32.31
CA GLY A 373 11.98 -1.85 33.36
C GLY A 373 11.41 -1.60 34.77
N PHE A 374 10.78 -0.44 35.06
CA PHE A 374 10.59 0.04 36.45
C PHE A 374 9.14 0.07 37.00
N SER A 375 8.23 -0.79 36.56
CA SER A 375 6.94 -0.94 37.27
C SER A 375 6.42 -2.37 37.25
N VAL A 376 7.33 -3.32 37.48
CA VAL A 376 6.97 -4.72 37.67
C VAL A 376 6.91 -4.98 39.18
N PRO A 377 5.75 -5.37 39.74
CA PRO A 377 5.64 -5.68 41.16
C PRO A 377 6.58 -6.84 41.52
N ASP A 378 7.10 -6.86 42.76
CA ASP A 378 8.22 -7.72 43.18
C ASP A 378 8.00 -9.22 42.90
N ASN A 379 6.75 -9.68 43.00
CA ASN A 379 6.35 -11.05 42.69
C ASN A 379 6.55 -11.45 41.22
N GLU A 380 6.45 -10.51 40.29
CA GLU A 380 6.65 -10.74 38.86
C GLU A 380 8.15 -10.65 38.50
N VAL A 381 8.95 -9.90 39.27
CA VAL A 381 10.40 -9.80 39.08
C VAL A 381 11.08 -11.15 39.35
N GLU A 382 10.65 -11.88 40.37
CA GLU A 382 11.16 -13.22 40.68
C GLU A 382 10.90 -14.20 39.53
N PHE A 383 9.69 -14.18 38.95
CA PHE A 383 9.34 -14.99 37.78
C PHE A 383 10.27 -14.69 36.58
N TRP A 384 10.46 -13.41 36.23
CA TRP A 384 11.32 -13.07 35.10
C TRP A 384 12.81 -13.34 35.37
N ARG A 385 13.25 -13.29 36.64
CA ARG A 385 14.60 -13.70 37.05
C ARG A 385 14.79 -15.20 36.91
N SER A 386 13.81 -16.01 37.33
CA SER A 386 13.92 -17.48 37.24
C SER A 386 14.03 -17.95 35.78
N ILE A 387 13.30 -17.32 34.87
CA ILE A 387 13.37 -17.61 33.42
C ILE A 387 14.74 -17.23 32.85
N ARG A 388 15.30 -16.07 33.20
CA ARG A 388 16.65 -15.66 32.75
C ARG A 388 17.78 -16.51 33.31
N SER A 389 17.62 -17.09 34.50
CA SER A 389 18.62 -18.01 35.08
C SER A 389 18.56 -19.42 34.50
N GLY A 390 17.47 -19.78 33.81
CA GLY A 390 17.24 -21.12 33.25
C GLY A 390 17.43 -21.23 31.73
N SER A 391 17.64 -20.10 31.03
CA SER A 391 18.03 -20.03 29.62
C SER A 391 19.55 -19.96 29.47
#